data_AF-A0A0C3HGD5-F1
#
_entry.id   AF-A0A0C3HGD5-F1
#
_cell.length_a   1.000
_cell.length_b   1.000
_cell.length_c   1.000
_cell.angle_alpha   90.00
_cell.angle_beta   90.00
_cell.angle_gamma   90.00
#
_symmetry.space_group_name_H-M   'P 1'
#
loop_
_entity.id
_entity.type
_entity.pdbx_description
1 polymer ?
#
loop_
_entity_poly.entity_id
_entity_poly.type
_entity_poly.pdbx_seq_one_letter_code
_entity_poly.pdbx_strand_id
1 'polypeptide(L)'
;MMSVSTLASFDYLERLPGTTFRRLYQQPSTSLAIFRRMLPHLAKTFVMALLYMSKPLPLTDLDLWVQPSSKRQKDQALSLLSRLNIVTITAPSREDPQVVSLTKNFKSALQLALTGGGDHQSFGVPSSDVIEDVDLRFLDEYARDQWEGILHYVVNSVGDGMRQDGQGPTLAVKDLLEAGKLVTKGRHSGGGITQAGFSFLLQEVNAQVWTLLLLWIENAEKMSMDHVEVLSFLFMLGSLELGRAYNTTTLTESQQRMLGHLVDFGLVYIPPSTPTQFFPTRLATTLTSDASALRSVSAGFDAALTAATGSKGFIIIETNYRLYAYTSSPLQIAVLSLFTKLSSRYPNMVSGRITRESIRQAISHGITSDQIISYLTTHAHPQLFKTAAAQAGGPVLPPTVVDQIRLWQIENERMKATPGFLFKEFENQKEYEGCAKYADEIGVLVWKSDAKRMFFVTRHEQLRDHIKSRKAK
;
A
#
# COMPACT_ATOMS: atom_id res chain seq x y z
N MET A 1 -3.22 8.36 15.28
CA MET A 1 -2.17 7.90 14.35
C MET A 1 -2.85 7.41 13.10
N MET A 2 -2.64 8.06 11.95
CA MET A 2 -3.05 7.48 10.67
C MET A 2 -2.16 6.27 10.40
N SER A 3 -2.74 5.12 10.05
CA SER A 3 -1.99 3.91 9.70
C SER A 3 -1.07 4.21 8.52
N VAL A 4 0.17 3.75 8.57
CA VAL A 4 1.20 3.94 7.52
C VAL A 4 0.68 3.63 6.11
N SER A 5 -0.28 2.72 5.99
CA SER A 5 -0.92 2.30 4.73
C SER A 5 -1.82 3.34 4.07
N THR A 6 -2.35 4.33 4.80
CA THR A 6 -3.15 5.40 4.19
C THR A 6 -2.28 6.38 3.39
N LEU A 7 -1.00 6.50 3.74
CA LEU A 7 -0.09 7.49 3.13
C LEU A 7 0.26 7.13 1.67
N ALA A 8 0.46 5.85 1.35
CA ALA A 8 0.91 5.43 0.02
C ALA A 8 -0.11 5.73 -1.11
N SER A 9 -1.41 5.54 -0.86
CA SER A 9 -2.47 5.89 -1.82
C SER A 9 -2.66 7.39 -2.02
N PHE A 10 -2.35 8.19 -1.01
CA PHE A 10 -2.61 9.63 -1.02
C PHE A 10 -1.43 10.39 -1.62
N ASP A 11 -0.20 9.89 -1.40
CA ASP A 11 1.01 10.41 -2.06
C ASP A 11 0.90 10.38 -3.58
N TYR A 12 0.27 9.35 -4.16
CA TYR A 12 0.07 9.28 -5.61
C TYR A 12 -0.82 10.42 -6.11
N LEU A 13 -1.99 10.63 -5.50
CA LEU A 13 -2.91 11.70 -5.89
C LEU A 13 -2.29 13.09 -5.68
N GLU A 14 -1.53 13.29 -4.60
CA GLU A 14 -0.83 14.54 -4.33
C GLU A 14 0.28 14.88 -5.35
N ARG A 15 0.77 13.89 -6.10
CA ARG A 15 1.77 14.09 -7.17
C ARG A 15 1.13 14.41 -8.53
N LEU A 16 -0.18 14.24 -8.68
CA LEU A 16 -0.86 14.47 -9.95
C LEU A 16 -0.91 15.96 -10.30
N PRO A 17 -0.82 16.31 -11.60
CA PRO A 17 -0.91 17.69 -12.04
C PRO A 17 -2.32 18.25 -11.85
N GLY A 18 -2.43 19.56 -11.63
CA GLY A 18 -3.71 20.24 -11.44
C GLY A 18 -4.69 20.12 -12.63
N THR A 19 -4.19 19.83 -13.83
CA THR A 19 -5.01 19.53 -15.02
C THR A 19 -5.81 18.24 -14.86
N THR A 20 -5.22 17.21 -14.26
CA THR A 20 -5.88 15.94 -13.95
C THR A 20 -6.99 16.14 -12.92
N PHE A 21 -6.74 16.92 -11.86
CA PHE A 21 -7.76 17.26 -10.87
C PHE A 21 -8.95 18.02 -11.46
N ARG A 22 -8.71 18.93 -12.43
CA ARG A 22 -9.82 19.63 -13.11
C ARG A 22 -10.77 18.69 -13.84
N ARG A 23 -10.25 17.59 -14.42
CA ARG A 23 -11.06 16.55 -15.08
C ARG A 23 -11.73 15.63 -14.06
N LEU A 24 -10.99 15.17 -13.05
CA LEU A 24 -11.52 14.33 -11.96
C LEU A 24 -12.71 15.00 -11.25
N TYR A 25 -12.60 16.29 -10.94
CA TYR A 25 -13.65 17.06 -10.27
C TYR A 25 -14.84 17.44 -11.17
N GLN A 26 -14.87 17.04 -12.45
CA GLN A 26 -16.10 17.14 -13.24
C GLN A 26 -17.13 16.10 -12.80
N GLN A 27 -16.68 14.95 -12.31
CA GLN A 27 -17.58 13.88 -11.83
C GLN A 27 -17.91 14.08 -10.34
N PRO A 28 -19.20 14.17 -9.96
CA PRO A 28 -19.63 14.31 -8.57
C PRO A 28 -19.16 13.18 -7.64
N SER A 29 -19.07 11.95 -8.14
CA SER A 29 -18.60 10.78 -7.38
C SER A 29 -17.15 10.93 -6.91
N THR A 30 -16.26 11.40 -7.79
CA THR A 30 -14.85 11.67 -7.46
C THR A 30 -14.70 12.74 -6.40
N SER A 31 -15.44 13.86 -6.53
CA SER A 31 -15.43 14.95 -5.54
C SER A 31 -15.91 14.47 -4.17
N LEU A 32 -16.95 13.63 -4.14
CA LEU A 32 -17.49 13.05 -2.92
C LEU A 32 -16.51 12.04 -2.28
N ALA A 33 -15.89 11.16 -3.08
CA ALA A 33 -14.93 10.18 -2.59
C ALA A 33 -13.69 10.85 -1.97
N ILE A 34 -13.17 11.89 -2.63
CA ILE A 34 -12.04 12.69 -2.13
C ILE A 34 -12.45 13.41 -0.84
N PHE A 35 -13.62 14.04 -0.81
CA PHE A 35 -14.13 14.70 0.39
C PHE A 35 -14.27 13.72 1.58
N ARG A 36 -14.86 12.53 1.35
CA ARG A 36 -15.10 11.54 2.40
C ARG A 36 -13.80 10.96 2.95
N ARG A 37 -12.81 10.67 2.10
CA ARG A 37 -11.65 9.87 2.49
C ARG A 37 -10.32 10.62 2.62
N MET A 38 -10.06 11.62 1.77
CA MET A 38 -8.75 12.30 1.77
C MET A 38 -8.63 13.37 2.86
N LEU A 39 -9.76 13.97 3.26
CA LEU A 39 -9.73 15.19 4.05
C LEU A 39 -9.70 14.89 5.56
N PRO A 40 -8.74 15.45 6.32
CA PRO A 40 -8.84 15.52 7.76
C PRO A 40 -10.14 16.20 8.21
N HIS A 41 -10.61 15.91 9.42
CA HIS A 41 -11.88 16.46 9.92
C HIS A 41 -11.92 18.00 9.83
N LEU A 42 -10.82 18.67 10.20
CA LEU A 42 -10.69 20.13 10.08
C LEU A 42 -10.80 20.63 8.63
N ALA A 43 -10.19 19.93 7.68
CA ALA A 43 -10.29 20.27 6.25
C ALA A 43 -11.72 20.06 5.73
N LYS A 44 -12.41 19.01 6.15
CA LYS A 44 -13.84 18.78 5.83
C LYS A 44 -14.69 19.95 6.32
N THR A 45 -14.45 20.44 7.55
CA THR A 45 -15.17 21.59 8.10
C THR A 45 -14.97 22.85 7.25
N PHE A 46 -13.74 23.16 6.83
CA PHE A 46 -13.49 24.31 5.96
C PHE A 46 -14.15 24.19 4.60
N VAL A 47 -14.07 23.01 3.97
CA VAL A 47 -14.74 22.77 2.68
C VAL A 47 -16.25 22.95 2.81
N MET A 48 -16.88 22.40 3.85
CA MET A 48 -18.32 22.53 4.07
C MET A 48 -18.74 23.97 4.37
N ALA A 49 -17.93 24.72 5.13
CA ALA A 49 -18.20 26.13 5.41
C ALA A 49 -18.13 27.00 4.14
N LEU A 50 -17.14 26.74 3.27
CA LEU A 50 -16.94 27.48 2.02
C LEU A 50 -17.91 27.05 0.90
N LEU A 51 -18.54 25.88 1.00
CA LEU A 51 -19.32 25.25 -0.08
C LEU A 51 -20.46 26.11 -0.60
N TYR A 52 -21.16 26.83 0.29
CA TYR A 52 -22.29 27.68 -0.09
C TYR A 52 -21.97 29.19 -0.06
N MET A 53 -20.71 29.56 0.22
CA MET A 53 -20.29 30.96 0.19
C MET A 53 -20.22 31.47 -1.26
N SER A 54 -20.87 32.59 -1.53
CA SER A 54 -20.87 33.25 -2.84
C SER A 54 -19.59 34.05 -3.10
N LYS A 55 -18.97 34.59 -2.05
CA LYS A 55 -17.74 35.39 -2.11
C LYS A 55 -16.55 34.62 -1.53
N PRO A 56 -15.32 34.84 -2.04
CA PRO A 56 -14.09 34.35 -1.41
C PRO A 56 -13.95 34.88 0.03
N LEU A 57 -13.38 34.05 0.92
CA LEU A 57 -13.20 34.38 2.34
C LEU A 57 -11.77 34.87 2.59
N PRO A 58 -11.54 36.03 3.24
CA PRO A 58 -10.20 36.46 3.65
C PRO A 58 -9.53 35.46 4.60
N LEU A 59 -8.22 35.23 4.44
CA LEU A 59 -7.46 34.35 5.35
C LEU A 59 -7.48 34.85 6.80
N THR A 60 -7.53 36.17 7.00
CA THR A 60 -7.65 36.79 8.33
C THR A 60 -8.91 36.37 9.06
N ASP A 61 -10.01 36.19 8.34
CA ASP A 61 -11.29 35.82 8.93
C ASP A 61 -11.33 34.32 9.23
N LEU A 62 -10.71 33.52 8.36
CA LEU A 62 -10.52 32.09 8.59
C LEU A 62 -9.61 31.81 9.80
N ASP A 63 -8.65 32.71 10.08
CA ASP A 63 -7.81 32.63 11.29
C ASP A 63 -8.60 32.82 12.58
N LEU A 64 -9.70 33.59 12.55
CA LEU A 64 -10.59 33.77 13.70
C LEU A 64 -11.40 32.51 14.01
N TRP A 65 -11.58 31.60 13.05
CA TRP A 65 -12.34 30.36 13.25
C TRP A 65 -11.53 29.29 13.99
N VAL A 66 -10.21 29.46 14.12
CA VAL A 66 -9.31 28.47 14.69
C VAL A 66 -8.72 28.97 16.00
N GLN A 67 -8.73 28.10 17.03
CA GLN A 67 -8.09 28.41 18.30
C GLN A 67 -6.58 28.66 18.12
N PRO A 68 -5.96 29.58 18.88
CA PRO A 68 -4.53 29.88 18.76
C PRO A 68 -3.60 28.66 18.91
N SER A 69 -4.01 27.66 19.71
CA SER A 69 -3.29 26.40 19.92
C SER A 69 -3.24 25.49 18.67
N SER A 70 -4.17 25.67 17.72
CA SER A 70 -4.38 24.76 16.59
C SER A 70 -3.98 25.35 15.24
N LYS A 71 -3.27 26.49 15.21
CA LYS A 71 -2.81 27.15 13.97
C LYS A 71 -2.00 26.22 13.06
N ARG A 72 -1.12 25.40 13.63
CA ARG A 72 -0.32 24.42 12.87
C ARG A 72 -1.20 23.41 12.12
N GLN A 73 -2.29 22.95 12.74
CA GLN A 73 -3.21 21.98 12.12
C GLN A 73 -4.01 22.63 10.98
N LYS A 74 -4.37 23.92 11.13
CA LYS A 74 -4.98 24.71 10.06
C LYS A 74 -4.04 24.84 8.85
N ASP A 75 -2.78 25.20 9.07
CA ASP A 75 -1.80 25.35 7.98
C ASP A 75 -1.54 24.01 7.26
N GLN A 76 -1.53 22.91 8.02
CA GLN A 76 -1.48 21.56 7.44
C GLN A 76 -2.74 21.22 6.63
N ALA A 77 -3.93 21.58 7.11
CA ALA A 77 -5.18 21.35 6.38
C ALA A 77 -5.26 22.19 5.09
N LEU A 78 -4.87 23.46 5.13
CA LEU A 78 -4.86 24.35 3.96
C LEU A 78 -3.81 23.93 2.94
N SER A 79 -2.63 23.51 3.37
CA SER A 79 -1.59 23.01 2.46
C SER A 79 -2.05 21.73 1.75
N LEU A 80 -2.71 20.81 2.46
CA LEU A 80 -3.32 19.62 1.86
C LEU A 80 -4.41 19.99 0.85
N LEU A 81 -5.34 20.88 1.21
CA LEU A 81 -6.42 21.33 0.30
C LEU A 81 -5.88 22.02 -0.96
N SER A 82 -4.78 22.76 -0.83
CA SER A 82 -4.08 23.39 -1.96
C SER A 82 -3.40 22.34 -2.86
N ARG A 83 -2.70 21.36 -2.27
CA ARG A 83 -2.05 20.26 -3.02
C ARG A 83 -3.06 19.42 -3.81
N LEU A 84 -4.24 19.18 -3.25
CA LEU A 84 -5.34 18.49 -3.95
C LEU A 84 -6.12 19.39 -4.92
N ASN A 85 -5.71 20.65 -5.14
CA ASN A 85 -6.39 21.63 -5.99
C ASN A 85 -7.88 21.84 -5.64
N ILE A 86 -8.27 21.62 -4.36
CA ILE A 86 -9.64 21.83 -3.86
C ILE A 86 -9.87 23.30 -3.55
N VAL A 87 -8.84 23.96 -3.00
CA VAL A 87 -8.86 25.37 -2.62
C VAL A 87 -7.85 26.14 -3.46
N THR A 88 -8.25 27.32 -3.91
CA THR A 88 -7.35 28.32 -4.49
C THR A 88 -7.14 29.45 -3.49
N ILE A 89 -5.87 29.68 -3.12
CA ILE A 89 -5.44 30.80 -2.29
C ILE A 89 -4.80 31.84 -3.21
N THR A 90 -5.29 33.07 -3.21
CA THR A 90 -4.71 34.13 -4.04
C THR A 90 -3.32 34.52 -3.54
N ALA A 91 -2.43 34.86 -4.48
CA ALA A 91 -1.12 35.39 -4.14
C ALA A 91 -1.25 36.70 -3.33
N PRO A 92 -0.33 36.97 -2.39
CA PRO A 92 -0.38 38.21 -1.63
C PRO A 92 -0.17 39.40 -2.58
N SER A 93 -1.19 40.24 -2.72
CA SER A 93 -1.11 41.52 -3.42
C SER A 93 -0.96 42.65 -2.40
N ARG A 94 -0.38 43.78 -2.81
CA ARG A 94 -0.33 44.98 -1.96
C ARG A 94 -1.70 45.64 -1.76
N GLU A 95 -2.64 45.38 -2.68
CA GLU A 95 -3.95 46.05 -2.73
C GLU A 95 -5.09 45.16 -2.19
N ASP A 96 -4.96 43.84 -2.31
CA ASP A 96 -6.01 42.89 -1.91
C ASP A 96 -5.52 41.89 -0.85
N PRO A 97 -6.33 41.61 0.19
CA PRO A 97 -6.02 40.57 1.16
C PRO A 97 -6.01 39.19 0.49
N GLN A 98 -5.21 38.27 1.03
CA GLN A 98 -5.24 36.89 0.59
C GLN A 98 -6.62 36.28 0.87
N VAL A 99 -7.26 35.76 -0.17
CA VAL A 99 -8.57 35.14 -0.08
C VAL A 99 -8.49 33.66 -0.41
N VAL A 100 -9.33 32.89 0.29
CA VAL A 100 -9.53 31.46 0.15
C VAL A 100 -10.86 31.24 -0.55
N SER A 101 -10.85 30.46 -1.63
CA SER A 101 -12.07 30.01 -2.30
C SER A 101 -11.94 28.59 -2.78
N LEU A 102 -13.07 27.88 -2.86
CA LEU A 102 -13.11 26.56 -3.47
C LEU A 102 -13.00 26.66 -4.99
N THR A 103 -12.26 25.72 -5.59
CA THR A 103 -12.21 25.55 -7.04
C THR A 103 -13.62 25.35 -7.59
N LYS A 104 -13.98 26.11 -8.63
CA LYS A 104 -15.35 26.13 -9.18
C LYS A 104 -15.89 24.74 -9.52
N ASN A 105 -15.10 23.91 -10.22
CA ASN A 105 -15.52 22.56 -10.61
C ASN A 105 -15.78 21.66 -9.39
N PHE A 106 -14.89 21.69 -8.40
CA PHE A 106 -15.05 20.92 -7.17
C PHE A 106 -16.28 21.38 -6.39
N LYS A 107 -16.48 22.69 -6.27
CA LYS A 107 -17.64 23.29 -5.61
C LYS A 107 -18.95 22.83 -6.27
N SER A 108 -19.07 22.94 -7.59
CA SER A 108 -20.29 22.53 -8.31
C SER A 108 -20.52 21.02 -8.22
N ALA A 109 -19.47 20.21 -8.39
CA ALA A 109 -19.59 18.76 -8.36
C ALA A 109 -19.94 18.23 -6.96
N LEU A 110 -19.36 18.80 -5.90
CA LEU A 110 -19.71 18.44 -4.52
C LEU A 110 -21.12 18.90 -4.15
N GLN A 111 -21.56 20.08 -4.61
CA GLN A 111 -22.95 20.53 -4.43
C GLN A 111 -23.93 19.55 -5.08
N LEU A 112 -23.70 19.16 -6.34
CA LEU A 112 -24.54 18.18 -7.05
C LEU A 112 -24.55 16.82 -6.33
N ALA A 113 -23.39 16.37 -5.84
CA ALA A 113 -23.28 15.13 -5.07
C ALA A 113 -24.11 15.15 -3.76
N LEU A 114 -24.20 16.30 -3.09
CA LEU A 114 -24.94 16.44 -1.82
C LEU A 114 -26.43 16.67 -2.02
N THR A 115 -26.82 17.40 -3.08
CA THR A 115 -28.24 17.66 -3.38
C THR A 115 -28.89 16.55 -4.19
N GLY A 116 -28.11 15.59 -4.70
CA GLY A 116 -28.59 14.52 -5.56
C GLY A 116 -29.12 15.02 -6.91
N GLY A 117 -28.66 16.20 -7.35
CA GLY A 117 -29.14 16.85 -8.56
C GLY A 117 -28.29 16.53 -9.79
N GLY A 118 -28.94 16.41 -10.95
CA GLY A 118 -28.32 16.33 -12.29
C GLY A 118 -28.35 14.94 -12.94
N ASP A 119 -28.25 14.91 -14.28
CA ASP A 119 -28.27 13.68 -15.12
C ASP A 119 -26.88 13.09 -15.36
N HIS A 120 -25.99 13.18 -14.37
CA HIS A 120 -24.57 12.92 -14.58
C HIS A 120 -24.19 11.42 -14.49
N GLN A 121 -25.14 10.52 -14.16
CA GLN A 121 -24.98 9.05 -14.05
C GLN A 121 -23.72 8.61 -13.27
N SER A 122 -23.14 9.51 -12.46
CA SER A 122 -21.77 9.34 -11.93
C SER A 122 -21.72 8.44 -10.70
N PHE A 123 -22.88 8.06 -10.17
CA PHE A 123 -23.06 7.10 -9.07
C PHE A 123 -23.48 5.72 -9.58
N GLY A 124 -23.25 5.43 -10.87
CA GLY A 124 -23.71 4.22 -11.54
C GLY A 124 -25.20 4.29 -11.89
N VAL A 125 -25.61 3.51 -12.90
CA VAL A 125 -27.02 3.34 -13.25
C VAL A 125 -27.47 1.99 -12.68
N PRO A 126 -28.33 1.98 -11.66
CA PRO A 126 -28.85 0.74 -11.12
C PRO A 126 -29.67 -0.02 -12.17
N SER A 127 -29.46 -1.33 -12.27
CA SER A 127 -30.35 -2.18 -13.04
C SER A 127 -31.67 -2.36 -12.29
N SER A 128 -32.77 -2.44 -13.03
CA SER A 128 -34.11 -2.73 -12.49
C SER A 128 -34.43 -4.22 -12.54
N ASP A 129 -33.60 -5.01 -13.22
CA ASP A 129 -33.81 -6.45 -13.35
C ASP A 129 -33.33 -7.15 -12.07
N VAL A 130 -34.22 -7.95 -11.48
CA VAL A 130 -33.92 -8.72 -10.27
C VAL A 130 -33.26 -10.03 -10.68
N ILE A 131 -32.06 -10.28 -10.15
CA ILE A 131 -31.39 -11.58 -10.24
C ILE A 131 -31.51 -12.23 -8.86
N GLU A 132 -32.31 -13.28 -8.75
CA GLU A 132 -32.61 -13.95 -7.46
C GLU A 132 -31.41 -14.77 -6.92
N ASP A 133 -30.41 -15.05 -7.75
CA ASP A 133 -29.28 -15.93 -7.40
C ASP A 133 -28.09 -15.22 -6.71
N VAL A 134 -28.12 -13.90 -6.54
CA VAL A 134 -26.97 -13.13 -6.01
C VAL A 134 -27.26 -12.58 -4.61
N ASP A 135 -26.93 -13.39 -3.60
CA ASP A 135 -26.97 -12.98 -2.20
C ASP A 135 -25.69 -12.26 -1.74
N LEU A 136 -25.81 -11.43 -0.71
CA LEU A 136 -24.64 -10.78 -0.07
C LEU A 136 -23.59 -11.78 0.43
N ARG A 137 -24.02 -12.95 0.90
CA ARG A 137 -23.11 -14.01 1.36
C ARG A 137 -22.30 -14.59 0.21
N PHE A 138 -22.95 -14.85 -0.92
CA PHE A 138 -22.30 -15.32 -2.13
C PHE A 138 -21.25 -14.31 -2.63
N LEU A 139 -21.59 -13.01 -2.66
CA LEU A 139 -20.64 -11.97 -3.05
C LEU A 139 -19.43 -11.88 -2.11
N ASP A 140 -19.64 -12.06 -0.80
CA ASP A 140 -18.56 -12.07 0.20
C ASP A 140 -17.66 -13.32 0.05
N GLU A 141 -18.22 -14.48 -0.25
CA GLU A 141 -17.47 -15.73 -0.52
C GLU A 141 -16.69 -15.63 -1.83
N TYR A 142 -17.33 -15.18 -2.91
CA TYR A 142 -16.68 -14.95 -4.20
C TYR A 142 -15.48 -14.01 -4.09
N ALA A 143 -15.68 -12.85 -3.45
CA ALA A 143 -14.61 -11.86 -3.27
C ALA A 143 -13.45 -12.43 -2.45
N ARG A 144 -13.75 -13.25 -1.44
CA ARG A 144 -12.74 -13.92 -0.61
C ARG A 144 -11.94 -14.93 -1.41
N ASP A 145 -12.61 -15.81 -2.16
CA ASP A 145 -11.94 -16.88 -2.89
C ASP A 145 -11.01 -16.33 -3.98
N GLN A 146 -11.46 -15.31 -4.73
CA GLN A 146 -10.62 -14.63 -5.71
C GLN A 146 -9.41 -13.94 -5.05
N TRP A 147 -9.65 -13.22 -3.94
CA TRP A 147 -8.59 -12.50 -3.24
C TRP A 147 -7.57 -13.44 -2.61
N GLU A 148 -8.02 -14.50 -1.93
CA GLU A 148 -7.14 -15.52 -1.36
C GLU A 148 -6.36 -16.26 -2.45
N GLY A 149 -6.95 -16.50 -3.63
CA GLY A 149 -6.25 -17.05 -4.79
C GLY A 149 -5.05 -16.21 -5.23
N ILE A 150 -5.20 -14.88 -5.26
CA ILE A 150 -4.11 -13.95 -5.57
C ILE A 150 -3.03 -13.99 -4.48
N LEU A 151 -3.41 -13.93 -3.21
CA LEU A 151 -2.46 -13.95 -2.09
C LEU A 151 -1.71 -15.29 -2.02
N HIS A 152 -2.40 -16.39 -2.28
CA HIS A 152 -1.81 -17.73 -2.32
C HIS A 152 -0.78 -17.84 -3.46
N TYR A 153 -1.02 -17.21 -4.62
CA TYR A 153 -0.02 -17.12 -5.68
C TYR A 153 1.22 -16.34 -5.25
N VAL A 154 1.06 -15.22 -4.55
CA VAL A 154 2.19 -14.42 -4.03
C VAL A 154 3.02 -15.25 -3.04
N VAL A 155 2.39 -16.02 -2.16
CA VAL A 155 3.10 -16.85 -1.17
C VAL A 155 3.75 -18.08 -1.83
N ASN A 156 3.03 -18.77 -2.72
CA ASN A 156 3.54 -19.97 -3.39
C ASN A 156 4.57 -19.66 -4.47
N SER A 157 4.70 -18.40 -4.88
CA SER A 157 5.83 -17.99 -5.70
C SER A 157 7.15 -18.40 -5.06
N VAL A 158 7.25 -18.40 -3.72
CA VAL A 158 8.45 -18.71 -2.90
C VAL A 158 8.76 -20.21 -2.75
N GLY A 159 7.81 -21.11 -3.02
CA GLY A 159 7.91 -22.52 -2.64
C GLY A 159 7.96 -23.48 -3.83
N ASP A 160 9.10 -24.16 -4.02
CA ASP A 160 9.33 -25.17 -5.08
C ASP A 160 8.56 -26.50 -4.89
N GLY A 161 7.55 -26.57 -4.00
CA GLY A 161 7.10 -27.85 -3.42
C GLY A 161 5.62 -28.20 -3.43
N MET A 162 4.70 -27.26 -3.67
CA MET A 162 3.26 -27.59 -3.75
C MET A 162 2.57 -26.77 -4.83
N ARG A 163 2.77 -27.19 -6.08
CA ARG A 163 1.84 -26.86 -7.17
C ARG A 163 0.55 -27.65 -6.93
N GLN A 164 -0.37 -27.10 -6.14
CA GLN A 164 -1.77 -27.48 -6.32
C GLN A 164 -2.23 -26.89 -7.66
N ASP A 165 -2.80 -27.73 -8.52
CA ASP A 165 -3.49 -27.40 -9.78
C ASP A 165 -4.75 -26.54 -9.54
N GLY A 166 -4.65 -25.47 -8.77
CA GLY A 166 -5.65 -24.41 -8.73
C GLY A 166 -5.45 -23.49 -9.93
N GLN A 167 -6.54 -23.02 -10.53
CA GLN A 167 -6.48 -21.89 -11.47
C GLN A 167 -5.78 -20.72 -10.77
N GLY A 168 -4.49 -20.55 -11.04
CA GLY A 168 -3.74 -19.40 -10.57
C GLY A 168 -4.34 -18.11 -11.15
N PRO A 169 -4.01 -16.94 -10.59
CA PRO A 169 -4.56 -15.68 -11.05
C PRO A 169 -4.28 -15.46 -12.54
N THR A 170 -5.13 -14.66 -13.19
CA THR A 170 -5.01 -14.34 -14.61
C THR A 170 -3.61 -13.79 -14.94
N LEU A 171 -3.19 -13.98 -16.19
CA LEU A 171 -1.86 -13.54 -16.64
C LEU A 171 -1.63 -12.05 -16.38
N ALA A 172 -2.68 -11.22 -16.55
CA ALA A 172 -2.63 -9.79 -16.27
C ALA A 172 -2.29 -9.47 -14.81
N VAL A 173 -2.86 -10.21 -13.85
CA VAL A 173 -2.55 -10.04 -12.43
C VAL A 173 -1.12 -10.47 -12.12
N LYS A 174 -0.62 -11.54 -12.75
CA LYS A 174 0.78 -12.00 -12.58
C LYS A 174 1.78 -10.97 -13.08
N ASP A 175 1.54 -10.44 -14.29
CA ASP A 175 2.38 -9.41 -14.89
C ASP A 175 2.35 -8.11 -14.06
N LEU A 176 1.20 -7.78 -13.47
CA LEU A 176 1.08 -6.64 -12.56
C LEU A 176 1.91 -6.85 -11.29
N LEU A 177 1.79 -8.01 -10.63
CA LEU A 177 2.54 -8.33 -9.40
C LEU A 177 4.06 -8.26 -9.64
N GLU A 178 4.51 -8.64 -10.84
CA GLU A 178 5.90 -8.52 -11.26
C GLU A 178 6.31 -7.08 -11.54
N ALA A 179 5.46 -6.30 -12.23
CA ALA A 179 5.70 -4.89 -12.48
C ALA A 179 5.84 -4.09 -11.18
N GLY A 180 5.07 -4.45 -10.15
CA GLY A 180 5.17 -3.87 -8.81
C GLY A 180 6.30 -4.39 -7.96
N LYS A 181 7.14 -5.27 -8.51
CA LYS A 181 8.22 -5.94 -7.78
C LYS A 181 7.69 -6.61 -6.51
N LEU A 182 6.45 -7.09 -6.49
CA LEU A 182 5.89 -7.86 -5.37
C LEU A 182 6.32 -9.33 -5.48
N VAL A 183 6.42 -9.82 -6.72
CA VAL A 183 6.96 -11.13 -7.07
C VAL A 183 8.08 -10.95 -8.09
N THR A 184 9.12 -11.79 -8.02
CA THR A 184 10.20 -11.84 -8.99
C THR A 184 10.16 -13.16 -9.73
N LYS A 185 10.28 -13.16 -11.06
CA LYS A 185 10.57 -14.37 -11.84
C LYS A 185 12.09 -14.59 -11.82
N GLY A 186 12.55 -15.51 -10.98
CA GLY A 186 13.95 -15.96 -11.05
C GLY A 186 14.16 -16.78 -12.33
N ARG A 187 15.19 -16.44 -13.12
CA ARG A 187 15.54 -17.19 -14.35
C ARG A 187 16.06 -18.61 -14.08
N HIS A 188 16.56 -18.89 -12.87
CA HIS A 188 17.26 -20.16 -12.52
C HIS A 188 16.92 -20.75 -11.14
N SER A 189 16.23 -20.00 -10.29
CA SER A 189 15.61 -20.47 -9.05
C SER A 189 14.17 -20.02 -9.18
N GLY A 190 13.20 -20.86 -8.84
CA GLY A 190 11.78 -20.49 -8.85
C GLY A 190 11.56 -19.09 -8.29
N GLY A 191 10.53 -18.39 -8.78
CA GLY A 191 10.28 -17.00 -8.42
C GLY A 191 10.34 -16.74 -6.92
N GLY A 192 10.53 -15.49 -6.53
CA GLY A 192 10.62 -15.13 -5.11
C GLY A 192 9.69 -13.98 -4.79
N ILE A 193 9.02 -14.05 -3.64
CA ILE A 193 8.43 -12.86 -3.02
C ILE A 193 9.56 -11.89 -2.70
N THR A 194 9.33 -10.60 -2.91
CA THR A 194 10.29 -9.57 -2.52
C THR A 194 9.98 -9.07 -1.10
N GLN A 195 10.87 -8.25 -0.56
CA GLN A 195 10.61 -7.49 0.67
C GLN A 195 9.31 -6.67 0.59
N ALA A 196 9.02 -6.09 -0.58
CA ALA A 196 7.80 -5.32 -0.82
C ALA A 196 6.57 -6.24 -0.89
N GLY A 197 6.69 -7.40 -1.54
CA GLY A 197 5.65 -8.43 -1.60
C GLY A 197 5.29 -8.98 -0.23
N PHE A 198 6.29 -9.23 0.63
CA PHE A 198 6.01 -9.68 1.99
C PHE A 198 5.37 -8.57 2.82
N SER A 199 5.89 -7.33 2.74
CA SER A 199 5.25 -6.17 3.38
C SER A 199 3.79 -6.03 2.96
N PHE A 200 3.51 -6.26 1.69
CA PHE A 200 2.16 -6.27 1.14
C PHE A 200 1.27 -7.33 1.80
N LEU A 201 1.73 -8.58 1.94
CA LEU A 201 0.98 -9.63 2.66
C LEU A 201 0.66 -9.27 4.12
N LEU A 202 1.49 -8.46 4.76
CA LEU A 202 1.31 -8.01 6.15
C LEU A 202 0.33 -6.85 6.32
N GLN A 203 -0.07 -6.19 5.24
CA GLN A 203 -0.99 -5.06 5.30
C GLN A 203 -2.43 -5.54 5.58
N GLU A 204 -3.27 -4.65 6.11
CA GLU A 204 -4.72 -4.87 6.16
C GLU A 204 -5.30 -5.03 4.75
N VAL A 205 -6.38 -5.79 4.60
CA VAL A 205 -6.98 -6.12 3.29
C VAL A 205 -7.24 -4.86 2.44
N ASN A 206 -7.80 -3.80 3.02
CA ASN A 206 -8.07 -2.56 2.29
C ASN A 206 -6.77 -1.91 1.77
N ALA A 207 -5.70 -1.93 2.57
CA ALA A 207 -4.39 -1.42 2.17
C ALA A 207 -3.76 -2.26 1.06
N GLN A 208 -3.93 -3.58 1.12
CA GLN A 208 -3.51 -4.48 0.05
C GLN A 208 -4.23 -4.13 -1.27
N VAL A 209 -5.57 -4.05 -1.24
CA VAL A 209 -6.37 -3.67 -2.40
C VAL A 209 -5.88 -2.35 -3.01
N TRP A 210 -5.65 -1.32 -2.18
CA TRP A 210 -5.13 -0.05 -2.67
C TRP A 210 -3.74 -0.14 -3.28
N THR A 211 -2.84 -0.92 -2.67
CA THR A 211 -1.49 -1.10 -3.20
C THR A 211 -1.54 -1.71 -4.61
N LEU A 212 -2.38 -2.72 -4.83
CA LEU A 212 -2.55 -3.31 -6.17
C LEU A 212 -3.24 -2.37 -7.15
N LEU A 213 -4.27 -1.63 -6.71
CA LEU A 213 -4.95 -0.67 -7.58
C LEU A 213 -4.04 0.49 -7.99
N LEU A 214 -3.21 1.01 -7.10
CA LEU A 214 -2.22 2.05 -7.42
C LEU A 214 -1.18 1.54 -8.40
N LEU A 215 -0.66 0.34 -8.14
CA LEU A 215 0.28 -0.30 -9.04
C LEU A 215 -0.31 -0.51 -10.44
N TRP A 216 -1.60 -0.81 -10.49
CA TRP A 216 -2.35 -0.91 -11.73
C TRP A 216 -2.49 0.45 -12.41
N ILE A 217 -2.86 1.50 -11.67
CA ILE A 217 -2.96 2.88 -12.19
C ILE A 217 -1.61 3.36 -12.75
N GLU A 218 -0.52 3.11 -12.04
CA GLU A 218 0.84 3.46 -12.48
C GLU A 218 1.27 2.70 -13.75
N ASN A 219 0.70 1.52 -14.00
CA ASN A 219 0.95 0.73 -15.21
C ASN A 219 -0.18 0.87 -16.26
N ALA A 220 -1.22 1.66 -16.00
CA ALA A 220 -2.39 1.80 -16.88
C ALA A 220 -2.03 2.43 -18.24
N GLU A 221 -1.06 3.34 -18.26
CA GLU A 221 -0.56 3.94 -19.51
C GLU A 221 0.03 2.88 -20.46
N LYS A 222 0.73 1.87 -19.92
CA LYS A 222 1.25 0.74 -20.72
C LYS A 222 0.15 -0.15 -21.26
N MET A 223 -1.00 -0.17 -20.59
CA MET A 223 -2.19 -0.93 -20.97
C MET A 223 -3.14 -0.11 -21.89
N SER A 224 -2.72 1.08 -22.34
CA SER A 224 -3.51 1.97 -23.22
C SER A 224 -4.85 2.40 -22.60
N MET A 225 -4.85 2.72 -21.30
CA MET A 225 -6.03 3.21 -20.57
C MET A 225 -5.76 4.60 -19.99
N ASP A 226 -6.78 5.47 -20.00
CA ASP A 226 -6.67 6.78 -19.36
C ASP A 226 -6.74 6.64 -17.84
N HIS A 227 -5.67 7.04 -17.14
CA HIS A 227 -5.57 7.00 -15.68
C HIS A 227 -6.69 7.83 -15.01
N VAL A 228 -7.20 8.87 -15.67
CA VAL A 228 -8.27 9.72 -15.14
C VAL A 228 -9.61 8.97 -15.09
N GLU A 229 -9.98 8.29 -16.18
CA GLU A 229 -11.23 7.51 -16.26
C GLU A 229 -11.23 6.31 -15.31
N VAL A 230 -10.06 5.71 -15.11
CA VAL A 230 -9.82 4.64 -14.15
C VAL A 230 -10.07 5.12 -12.73
N LEU A 231 -9.40 6.21 -12.33
CA LEU A 231 -9.53 6.77 -10.99
C LEU A 231 -10.98 7.16 -10.70
N SER A 232 -11.63 7.78 -11.68
CA SER A 232 -13.02 8.19 -11.54
C SER A 232 -13.96 6.99 -11.40
N PHE A 233 -13.68 5.90 -12.11
CA PHE A 233 -14.42 4.64 -11.98
C PHE A 233 -14.22 3.97 -10.62
N LEU A 234 -13.01 3.93 -10.08
CA LEU A 234 -12.75 3.41 -8.72
C LEU A 234 -13.50 4.20 -7.64
N PHE A 235 -13.56 5.53 -7.79
CA PHE A 235 -14.32 6.37 -6.88
C PHE A 235 -15.83 6.17 -7.01
N MET A 236 -16.32 5.95 -8.23
CA MET A 236 -17.71 5.56 -8.46
C MET A 236 -18.02 4.21 -7.79
N LEU A 237 -17.20 3.17 -8.00
CA LEU A 237 -17.35 1.85 -7.40
C LEU A 237 -17.45 1.88 -5.87
N GLY A 238 -16.63 2.71 -5.22
CA GLY A 238 -16.67 2.87 -3.78
C GLY A 238 -17.93 3.58 -3.24
N SER A 239 -18.68 4.26 -4.11
CA SER A 239 -19.95 4.91 -3.77
C SER A 239 -21.20 4.06 -4.06
N LEU A 240 -21.03 2.88 -4.67
CA LEU A 240 -22.13 1.99 -5.01
C LEU A 240 -22.69 1.23 -3.79
N GLU A 241 -23.94 0.79 -3.91
CA GLU A 241 -24.62 0.01 -2.89
C GLU A 241 -24.31 -1.48 -3.02
N LEU A 242 -24.05 -2.14 -1.89
CA LEU A 242 -23.82 -3.58 -1.84
C LEU A 242 -25.12 -4.34 -2.15
N GLY A 243 -25.01 -5.41 -2.95
CA GLY A 243 -26.14 -6.25 -3.31
C GLY A 243 -27.07 -5.67 -4.39
N ARG A 244 -26.71 -4.53 -4.98
CA ARG A 244 -27.46 -3.93 -6.09
C ARG A 244 -26.73 -4.12 -7.41
N ALA A 245 -27.47 -4.48 -8.45
CA ALA A 245 -26.96 -4.61 -9.81
C ALA A 245 -26.83 -3.23 -10.47
N TYR A 246 -25.76 -3.05 -11.26
CA TYR A 246 -25.52 -1.86 -12.06
C TYR A 246 -25.25 -2.22 -13.52
N ASN A 247 -25.69 -1.37 -14.45
CA ASN A 247 -25.54 -1.60 -15.89
C ASN A 247 -24.17 -1.16 -16.42
N THR A 248 -23.61 -1.91 -17.37
CA THR A 248 -22.32 -1.60 -18.03
C THR A 248 -22.45 -0.67 -19.24
N THR A 249 -23.67 -0.33 -19.65
CA THR A 249 -23.96 0.45 -20.88
C THR A 249 -23.45 1.88 -20.83
N THR A 250 -23.26 2.45 -19.64
CA THR A 250 -22.83 3.84 -19.43
C THR A 250 -21.31 3.96 -19.24
N LEU A 251 -20.59 2.83 -19.26
CA LEU A 251 -19.16 2.78 -19.05
C LEU A 251 -18.40 3.07 -20.34
N THR A 252 -17.31 3.84 -20.23
CA THR A 252 -16.38 4.04 -21.35
C THR A 252 -15.66 2.74 -21.72
N GLU A 253 -15.07 2.68 -22.91
CA GLU A 253 -14.31 1.51 -23.35
C GLU A 253 -13.16 1.17 -22.37
N SER A 254 -12.48 2.20 -21.83
CA SER A 254 -11.48 2.03 -20.78
C SER A 254 -12.09 1.41 -19.51
N GLN A 255 -13.25 1.88 -19.08
CA GLN A 255 -13.92 1.37 -17.88
C GLN A 255 -14.40 -0.07 -18.06
N GLN A 256 -14.85 -0.46 -19.26
CA GLN A 256 -15.23 -1.85 -19.56
C GLN A 256 -14.03 -2.80 -19.52
N ARG A 257 -12.88 -2.40 -20.08
CA ARG A 257 -11.64 -3.19 -19.94
C ARG A 257 -11.22 -3.30 -18.48
N MET A 258 -11.33 -2.20 -17.73
CA MET A 258 -11.05 -2.20 -16.29
C MET A 258 -11.96 -3.17 -15.53
N LEU A 259 -13.24 -3.24 -15.89
CA LEU A 259 -14.20 -4.12 -15.27
C LEU A 259 -13.74 -5.59 -15.29
N GLY A 260 -13.18 -6.06 -16.41
CA GLY A 260 -12.60 -7.40 -16.50
C GLY A 260 -11.49 -7.64 -15.48
N HIS A 261 -10.58 -6.67 -15.30
CA HIS A 261 -9.54 -6.77 -14.29
C HIS A 261 -10.07 -6.70 -12.85
N LEU A 262 -11.12 -5.92 -12.61
CA LEU A 262 -11.74 -5.85 -11.28
C LEU A 262 -12.48 -7.14 -10.90
N VAL A 263 -12.99 -7.88 -11.90
CA VAL A 263 -13.53 -9.23 -11.72
C VAL A 263 -12.42 -10.17 -11.28
N ASP A 264 -11.24 -10.11 -11.92
CA ASP A 264 -10.07 -10.92 -11.54
C ASP A 264 -9.61 -10.63 -10.10
N PHE A 265 -9.75 -9.38 -9.62
CA PHE A 265 -9.45 -9.01 -8.23
C PHE A 265 -10.57 -9.36 -7.23
N GLY A 266 -11.72 -9.84 -7.69
CA GLY A 266 -12.89 -10.06 -6.83
C GLY A 266 -13.52 -8.77 -6.30
N LEU A 267 -13.24 -7.62 -6.91
CA LEU A 267 -13.85 -6.32 -6.55
C LEU A 267 -15.26 -6.18 -7.14
N VAL A 268 -15.49 -6.86 -8.26
CA VAL A 268 -16.77 -6.87 -8.96
C VAL A 268 -17.13 -8.30 -9.34
N TYR A 269 -18.42 -8.63 -9.31
CA TYR A 269 -18.96 -9.87 -9.85
C TYR A 269 -19.83 -9.58 -11.06
N ILE A 270 -19.63 -10.31 -12.15
CA ILE A 270 -20.47 -10.25 -13.36
C ILE A 270 -21.19 -11.60 -13.47
N PRO A 271 -22.53 -11.65 -13.39
CA PRO A 271 -23.26 -12.89 -13.57
C PRO A 271 -23.08 -13.43 -15.00
N PRO A 272 -22.82 -14.73 -15.17
CA PRO A 272 -22.67 -15.33 -16.50
C PRO A 272 -23.98 -15.32 -17.30
N SER A 273 -25.13 -15.23 -16.63
CA SER A 273 -26.46 -15.11 -17.23
C SER A 273 -26.72 -13.73 -17.85
N THR A 274 -26.11 -12.66 -17.33
CA THR A 274 -26.35 -11.27 -17.75
C THR A 274 -25.04 -10.47 -17.76
N PRO A 275 -24.23 -10.54 -18.84
CA PRO A 275 -22.92 -9.88 -18.90
C PRO A 275 -23.01 -8.34 -18.97
N THR A 276 -24.22 -7.79 -19.14
CA THR A 276 -24.49 -6.35 -19.13
C THR A 276 -24.65 -5.76 -17.72
N GLN A 277 -24.64 -6.60 -16.69
CA GLN A 277 -24.83 -6.20 -15.30
C GLN A 277 -23.63 -6.59 -14.44
N PHE A 278 -23.33 -5.77 -13.44
CA PHE A 278 -22.27 -6.06 -12.49
C PHE A 278 -22.70 -5.72 -11.06
N PHE A 279 -22.13 -6.45 -10.10
CA PHE A 279 -22.37 -6.30 -8.67
C PHE A 279 -21.07 -5.89 -7.97
N PRO A 280 -21.04 -4.77 -7.23
CA PRO A 280 -19.89 -4.42 -6.41
C PRO A 280 -19.79 -5.36 -5.21
N THR A 281 -18.59 -5.86 -4.93
CA THR A 281 -18.34 -6.65 -3.71
C THR A 281 -17.99 -5.74 -2.54
N ARG A 282 -17.92 -6.31 -1.33
CA ARG A 282 -17.52 -5.57 -0.13
C ARG A 282 -16.11 -4.97 -0.22
N LEU A 283 -15.22 -5.59 -0.99
CA LEU A 283 -13.89 -5.04 -1.25
C LEU A 283 -13.96 -3.71 -2.02
N ALA A 284 -14.89 -3.58 -2.96
CA ALA A 284 -15.07 -2.35 -3.73
C ALA A 284 -15.74 -1.23 -2.93
N THR A 285 -16.79 -1.51 -2.16
CA THR A 285 -17.50 -0.45 -1.42
C THR A 285 -16.76 0.02 -0.17
N THR A 286 -15.91 -0.83 0.41
CA THR A 286 -14.97 -0.42 1.47
C THR A 286 -13.83 0.44 0.96
N LEU A 287 -13.56 0.44 -0.35
CA LEU A 287 -12.43 1.14 -0.94
C LEU A 287 -12.42 2.65 -0.64
N THR A 288 -13.57 3.33 -0.67
CA THR A 288 -13.69 4.78 -0.42
C THR A 288 -14.40 5.15 0.89
N SER A 289 -14.64 4.17 1.77
CA SER A 289 -15.32 4.38 3.04
C SER A 289 -14.44 5.10 4.08
N ASP A 290 -15.06 5.88 4.98
CA ASP A 290 -14.38 6.70 5.99
C ASP A 290 -13.69 5.82 7.06
N ALA A 291 -12.55 6.23 7.63
CA ALA A 291 -11.73 5.37 8.51
C ALA A 291 -12.46 4.82 9.75
N SER A 292 -13.52 5.49 10.22
CA SER A 292 -14.39 5.00 11.31
C SER A 292 -15.48 4.04 10.84
N ALA A 293 -16.00 4.20 9.62
CA ALA A 293 -16.93 3.25 8.98
C ALA A 293 -16.18 2.02 8.46
N LEU A 294 -14.93 2.18 8.04
CA LEU A 294 -14.01 1.09 7.75
C LEU A 294 -13.84 0.21 8.97
N ARG A 295 -13.60 0.75 10.17
CA ARG A 295 -13.52 -0.09 11.38
C ARG A 295 -14.77 -0.91 11.68
N SER A 296 -15.96 -0.57 11.19
CA SER A 296 -17.17 -1.40 11.36
C SER A 296 -17.43 -2.33 10.17
N VAL A 297 -17.11 -1.91 8.95
CA VAL A 297 -17.32 -2.70 7.72
C VAL A 297 -16.14 -3.61 7.40
N SER A 298 -14.90 -3.17 7.61
CA SER A 298 -13.70 -4.02 7.65
C SER A 298 -13.73 -4.92 8.88
N ALA A 299 -14.21 -4.48 10.05
CA ALA A 299 -14.50 -5.43 11.13
C ALA A 299 -15.67 -6.35 10.80
N GLY A 300 -16.59 -5.97 9.91
CA GLY A 300 -17.68 -6.82 9.41
C GLY A 300 -17.20 -7.84 8.39
N PHE A 301 -16.26 -7.46 7.51
CA PHE A 301 -15.59 -8.35 6.56
C PHE A 301 -14.57 -9.23 7.27
N ASP A 302 -13.73 -8.68 8.14
CA ASP A 302 -12.87 -9.42 9.06
C ASP A 302 -13.72 -10.28 9.98
N ALA A 303 -14.89 -9.85 10.47
CA ALA A 303 -15.81 -10.71 11.21
C ALA A 303 -16.41 -11.79 10.31
N ALA A 304 -16.67 -11.54 9.03
CA ALA A 304 -17.13 -12.58 8.10
C ALA A 304 -16.00 -13.57 7.74
N LEU A 305 -14.75 -13.09 7.63
CA LEU A 305 -13.54 -13.91 7.46
C LEU A 305 -13.18 -14.68 8.74
N THR A 306 -13.35 -14.06 9.92
CA THR A 306 -13.01 -14.61 11.24
C THR A 306 -14.15 -15.37 11.90
N ALA A 307 -15.41 -15.17 11.50
CA ALA A 307 -16.53 -16.03 11.93
C ALA A 307 -16.36 -17.45 11.40
N ALA A 308 -15.64 -17.63 10.28
CA ALA A 308 -15.22 -18.94 9.79
C ALA A 308 -13.84 -19.40 10.33
N THR A 309 -12.95 -18.49 10.73
CA THR A 309 -11.54 -18.82 11.08
C THR A 309 -11.14 -18.65 12.56
N GLY A 310 -12.03 -18.20 13.44
CA GLY A 310 -11.84 -18.21 14.89
C GLY A 310 -10.88 -17.13 15.44
N SER A 311 -11.45 -16.11 16.08
CA SER A 311 -10.82 -15.16 17.02
C SER A 311 -9.77 -14.17 16.48
N LYS A 312 -9.72 -12.98 17.11
CA LYS A 312 -8.71 -11.93 16.86
C LYS A 312 -7.34 -12.43 17.32
N GLY A 313 -6.57 -13.00 16.40
CA GLY A 313 -5.22 -13.49 16.64
C GLY A 313 -5.20 -14.97 17.02
N PHE A 314 -4.36 -15.73 16.31
CA PHE A 314 -4.35 -17.20 16.35
C PHE A 314 -2.98 -17.78 16.70
N ILE A 315 -1.94 -16.95 16.84
CA ILE A 315 -0.57 -17.41 17.02
C ILE A 315 -0.17 -17.37 18.50
N ILE A 316 0.40 -18.46 19.00
CA ILE A 316 1.06 -18.55 20.30
C ILE A 316 2.52 -18.95 20.08
N ILE A 317 3.44 -18.23 20.73
CA ILE A 317 4.87 -18.52 20.67
C ILE A 317 5.41 -18.69 22.08
N GLU A 318 6.16 -19.76 22.29
CA GLU A 318 6.82 -20.08 23.54
C GLU A 318 8.30 -19.66 23.55
N THR A 319 8.91 -19.60 24.73
CA THR A 319 10.33 -19.27 24.94
C THR A 319 11.31 -20.28 24.33
N ASN A 320 10.84 -21.49 24.01
CA ASN A 320 11.60 -22.57 23.36
C ASN A 320 11.56 -22.51 21.81
N TYR A 321 11.07 -21.40 21.25
CA TYR A 321 10.88 -21.16 19.81
C TYR A 321 9.80 -22.03 19.15
N ARG A 322 8.96 -22.73 19.92
CA ARG A 322 7.78 -23.43 19.38
C ARG A 322 6.68 -22.42 19.09
N LEU A 323 6.04 -22.60 17.94
CA LEU A 323 4.93 -21.80 17.47
C LEU A 323 3.71 -22.70 17.27
N TYR A 324 2.58 -22.27 17.82
CA TYR A 324 1.28 -22.91 17.65
C TYR A 324 0.32 -21.90 17.03
N ALA A 325 -0.23 -22.22 15.87
CA ALA A 325 -1.15 -21.38 15.14
C ALA A 325 -2.52 -22.05 15.07
N TYR A 326 -3.53 -21.47 15.71
CA TYR A 326 -4.91 -21.94 15.71
C TYR A 326 -5.66 -21.42 14.48
N THR A 327 -5.29 -21.94 13.31
CA THR A 327 -5.91 -21.53 12.05
C THR A 327 -6.13 -22.74 11.14
N SER A 328 -7.26 -22.72 10.44
CA SER A 328 -7.58 -23.66 9.37
C SER A 328 -7.30 -23.07 7.98
N SER A 329 -7.03 -21.75 7.89
CA SER A 329 -6.81 -21.04 6.62
C SER A 329 -5.50 -21.48 5.95
N PRO A 330 -5.55 -22.06 4.74
CA PRO A 330 -4.35 -22.44 4.01
C PRO A 330 -3.40 -21.27 3.76
N LEU A 331 -3.93 -20.07 3.51
CA LEU A 331 -3.14 -18.87 3.29
C LEU A 331 -2.29 -18.50 4.51
N GLN A 332 -2.88 -18.48 5.70
CA GLN A 332 -2.14 -18.16 6.93
C GLN A 332 -1.06 -19.20 7.24
N ILE A 333 -1.35 -20.47 6.95
CA ILE A 333 -0.37 -21.56 7.08
C ILE A 333 0.79 -21.37 6.10
N ALA A 334 0.48 -20.98 4.86
CA ALA A 334 1.49 -20.72 3.83
C ALA A 334 2.38 -19.52 4.23
N VAL A 335 1.80 -18.44 4.74
CA VAL A 335 2.56 -17.28 5.25
C VAL A 335 3.49 -17.68 6.41
N LEU A 336 2.99 -18.49 7.35
CA LEU A 336 3.82 -19.01 8.46
C LEU A 336 4.97 -19.88 7.96
N SER A 337 4.78 -20.65 6.89
CA SER A 337 5.81 -21.52 6.32
C SER A 337 7.02 -20.76 5.77
N LEU A 338 6.87 -19.47 5.44
CA LEU A 338 7.94 -18.64 4.90
C LEU A 338 9.08 -18.40 5.89
N PHE A 339 8.79 -18.36 7.20
CA PHE A 339 9.77 -18.05 8.24
C PHE A 339 9.81 -19.08 9.39
N THR A 340 8.96 -20.10 9.35
CA THR A 340 8.93 -21.17 10.35
C THR A 340 9.03 -22.55 9.71
N LYS A 341 9.68 -23.48 10.43
CA LYS A 341 9.67 -24.90 10.05
C LYS A 341 8.41 -25.54 10.64
N LEU A 342 7.40 -25.74 9.80
CA LEU A 342 6.17 -26.44 10.19
C LEU A 342 6.48 -27.92 10.48
N SER A 343 5.91 -28.46 11.57
CA SER A 343 6.15 -29.83 12.03
C SER A 343 4.92 -30.72 11.87
N SER A 344 3.75 -30.25 12.31
CA SER A 344 2.52 -31.05 12.28
C SER A 344 1.30 -30.17 12.06
N ARG A 345 0.41 -30.61 11.17
CA ARG A 345 -0.88 -29.97 10.87
C ARG A 345 -2.01 -30.81 11.46
N TYR A 346 -2.77 -30.21 12.36
CA TYR A 346 -4.03 -30.71 12.90
C TYR A 346 -5.19 -29.96 12.22
N PRO A 347 -6.46 -30.41 12.37
CA PRO A 347 -7.61 -29.79 11.71
C PRO A 347 -7.75 -28.28 11.97
N ASN A 348 -7.53 -27.84 13.22
CA ASN A 348 -7.67 -26.44 13.64
C ASN A 348 -6.40 -25.86 14.28
N MET A 349 -5.25 -26.53 14.12
CA MET A 349 -3.99 -26.10 14.73
C MET A 349 -2.81 -26.54 13.88
N VAL A 350 -1.87 -25.64 13.67
CA VAL A 350 -0.57 -25.94 13.07
C VAL A 350 0.52 -25.71 14.10
N SER A 351 1.41 -26.68 14.23
CA SER A 351 2.57 -26.61 15.10
C SER A 351 3.84 -26.50 14.27
N GLY A 352 4.75 -25.65 14.70
CA GLY A 352 6.02 -25.40 14.04
C GLY A 352 7.08 -24.90 15.01
N ARG A 353 8.29 -24.70 14.50
CA ARG A 353 9.40 -24.14 15.25
C ARG A 353 10.11 -23.06 14.44
N ILE A 354 10.45 -21.96 15.10
CA ILE A 354 11.32 -20.94 14.52
C ILE A 354 12.77 -21.42 14.69
N THR A 355 13.49 -21.55 13.58
CA THR A 355 14.87 -22.05 13.53
C THR A 355 15.78 -21.04 12.86
N ARG A 356 17.08 -21.16 13.09
CA ARG A 356 18.08 -20.32 12.42
C ARG A 356 17.99 -20.46 10.90
N GLU A 357 17.82 -21.69 10.41
CA GLU A 357 17.73 -21.98 8.98
C GLU A 357 16.47 -21.38 8.36
N SER A 358 15.32 -21.47 9.03
CA SER A 358 14.05 -20.91 8.52
C SER A 358 14.09 -19.38 8.45
N ILE A 359 14.68 -18.72 9.45
CA ILE A 359 14.84 -17.26 9.45
C ILE A 359 15.87 -16.83 8.39
N ARG A 360 16.99 -17.56 8.25
CA ARG A 360 17.98 -17.27 7.20
C ARG A 360 17.37 -17.41 5.80
N GLN A 361 16.54 -18.42 5.58
CA GLN A 361 15.81 -18.58 4.32
C GLN A 361 14.84 -17.41 4.08
N ALA A 362 14.03 -17.04 5.07
CA ALA A 362 13.14 -15.88 4.97
C ALA A 362 13.90 -14.59 4.59
N ILE A 363 15.05 -14.34 5.23
CA ILE A 363 15.89 -13.16 4.95
C ILE A 363 16.49 -13.24 3.54
N SER A 364 16.83 -14.42 3.04
CA SER A 364 17.30 -14.58 1.65
C SER A 364 16.23 -14.21 0.62
N HIS A 365 14.95 -14.35 0.98
CA HIS A 365 13.80 -13.86 0.20
C HIS A 365 13.48 -12.37 0.47
N GLY A 366 14.31 -11.67 1.24
CA GLY A 366 14.15 -10.25 1.54
C GLY A 366 13.16 -9.95 2.67
N ILE A 367 12.75 -10.94 3.46
CA ILE A 367 11.88 -10.74 4.62
C ILE A 367 12.72 -10.29 5.82
N THR A 368 12.39 -9.14 6.42
CA THR A 368 13.16 -8.59 7.56
C THR A 368 12.67 -9.12 8.91
N SER A 369 13.54 -9.09 9.93
CA SER A 369 13.18 -9.49 11.29
C SER A 369 12.02 -8.68 11.85
N ASP A 370 12.00 -7.37 11.61
CA ASP A 370 10.95 -6.49 12.12
C ASP A 370 9.59 -6.78 11.46
N GLN A 371 9.58 -7.18 10.18
CA GLN A 371 8.36 -7.65 9.50
C GLN A 371 7.82 -8.93 10.13
N ILE A 372 8.71 -9.90 10.40
CA ILE A 372 8.34 -11.16 11.08
C ILE A 372 7.78 -10.87 12.48
N ILE A 373 8.48 -10.05 13.27
CA ILE A 373 8.05 -9.67 14.62
C ILE A 373 6.72 -8.93 14.58
N SER A 374 6.54 -8.01 13.63
CA SER A 374 5.29 -7.27 13.46
C SER A 374 4.14 -8.21 13.13
N TYR A 375 4.32 -9.17 12.21
CA TYR A 375 3.31 -10.17 11.88
C TYR A 375 2.92 -11.02 13.10
N LEU A 376 3.92 -11.53 13.82
CA LEU A 376 3.71 -12.36 15.01
C LEU A 376 2.98 -11.58 16.12
N THR A 377 3.24 -10.28 16.24
CA THR A 377 2.59 -9.41 17.23
C THR A 377 1.15 -9.10 16.83
N THR A 378 0.88 -8.76 15.57
CA THR A 378 -0.46 -8.41 15.08
C THR A 378 -1.41 -9.60 15.14
N HIS A 379 -0.92 -10.81 14.86
CA HIS A 379 -1.71 -12.04 14.87
C HIS A 379 -1.55 -12.88 16.15
N ALA A 380 -0.97 -12.31 17.21
CA ALA A 380 -0.83 -12.98 18.50
C ALA A 380 -2.20 -13.29 19.13
N HIS A 381 -2.31 -14.45 19.77
CA HIS A 381 -3.54 -14.87 20.43
C HIS A 381 -3.89 -13.93 21.60
N PRO A 382 -5.19 -13.63 21.87
CA PRO A 382 -5.61 -12.71 22.93
C PRO A 382 -5.09 -13.06 24.33
N GLN A 383 -4.79 -14.35 24.58
CA GLN A 383 -4.18 -14.75 25.85
C GLN A 383 -2.78 -14.15 26.04
N LEU A 384 -1.97 -14.01 24.98
CA LEU A 384 -0.66 -13.36 25.06
C LEU A 384 -0.77 -11.87 25.42
N PHE A 385 -1.79 -11.19 24.87
CA PHE A 385 -2.10 -9.82 25.23
C PHE A 385 -2.57 -9.70 26.69
N LYS A 386 -3.38 -10.64 27.18
CA LYS A 386 -3.80 -10.68 28.58
C LYS A 386 -2.63 -10.92 29.53
N THR A 387 -1.71 -11.83 29.18
CA THR A 387 -0.50 -12.06 30.00
C THR A 387 0.42 -10.84 30.01
N ALA A 388 0.57 -10.16 28.87
CA ALA A 388 1.31 -8.91 28.78
C ALA A 388 0.69 -7.79 29.64
N ALA A 389 -0.65 -7.66 29.60
CA ALA A 389 -1.39 -6.70 30.41
C ALA A 389 -1.30 -7.01 31.92
N ALA A 390 -1.34 -8.29 32.30
CA ALA A 390 -1.16 -8.73 33.68
C ALA A 390 0.25 -8.41 34.23
N GLN A 391 1.25 -8.33 33.37
CA GLN A 391 2.63 -7.93 33.70
C GLN A 391 2.88 -6.43 33.53
N ALA A 392 1.88 -5.58 33.79
CA ALA A 392 1.99 -4.11 33.75
C ALA A 392 2.47 -3.52 32.41
N GLY A 393 2.05 -4.11 31.28
CA GLY A 393 2.41 -3.65 29.94
C GLY A 393 3.68 -4.31 29.39
N GLY A 394 3.92 -5.57 29.76
CA GLY A 394 5.02 -6.38 29.21
C GLY A 394 4.89 -6.61 27.69
N PRO A 395 5.98 -7.04 27.02
CA PRO A 395 5.94 -7.33 25.59
C PRO A 395 5.01 -8.52 25.29
N VAL A 396 4.22 -8.41 24.21
CA VAL A 396 3.26 -9.45 23.76
C VAL A 396 3.98 -10.76 23.38
N LEU A 397 5.17 -10.63 22.82
CA LEU A 397 6.03 -11.74 22.43
C LEU A 397 7.17 -11.90 23.45
N PRO A 398 7.64 -13.15 23.71
CA PRO A 398 8.80 -13.35 24.56
C PRO A 398 10.05 -12.61 24.03
N PRO A 399 10.72 -11.78 24.85
CA PRO A 399 11.85 -10.96 24.38
C PRO A 399 13.01 -11.82 23.86
N THR A 400 13.22 -12.99 24.45
CA THR A 400 14.24 -13.95 23.99
C THR A 400 14.05 -14.39 22.54
N VAL A 401 12.79 -14.53 22.09
CA VAL A 401 12.49 -14.90 20.70
C VAL A 401 12.71 -13.71 19.77
N VAL A 402 12.26 -12.52 20.18
CA VAL A 402 12.42 -11.27 19.41
C VAL A 402 13.90 -10.97 19.17
N ASP A 403 14.71 -11.02 20.22
CA ASP A 403 16.15 -10.76 20.15
C ASP A 403 16.85 -11.82 19.30
N GLN A 404 16.48 -13.09 19.44
CA GLN A 404 17.09 -14.17 18.67
C GLN A 404 16.82 -14.02 17.16
N ILE A 405 15.61 -13.62 16.76
CA ILE A 405 15.27 -13.38 15.34
C ILE A 405 16.13 -12.23 14.79
N ARG A 406 16.30 -11.15 15.56
CA ARG A 406 17.16 -10.01 15.16
C ARG A 406 18.63 -10.41 15.04
N LEU A 407 19.13 -11.20 16.00
CA LEU A 407 20.51 -11.70 15.98
C LEU A 407 20.78 -12.56 14.74
N TRP A 408 19.83 -13.44 14.36
CA TRP A 408 19.96 -14.24 13.14
C TRP A 408 19.97 -13.39 11.87
N GLN A 409 19.27 -12.25 11.83
CA GLN A 409 19.41 -11.30 10.72
C GLN A 409 20.78 -10.63 10.68
N ILE A 410 21.23 -10.09 11.82
CA ILE A 410 22.54 -9.43 11.92
C ILE A 410 23.64 -10.40 11.51
N GLU A 411 23.52 -11.68 11.86
CA GLU A 411 24.48 -12.71 11.49
C GLU A 411 24.64 -12.86 9.97
N ASN A 412 23.55 -12.76 9.22
CA ASN A 412 23.57 -12.81 7.76
C ASN A 412 24.18 -11.53 7.14
N GLU A 413 23.94 -10.38 7.77
CA GLU A 413 24.42 -9.07 7.31
C GLU A 413 25.86 -8.73 7.75
N ARG A 414 26.56 -9.64 8.43
CA ARG A 414 27.95 -9.40 8.94
C ARG A 414 28.95 -9.11 7.83
N MET A 415 28.73 -9.64 6.62
CA MET A 415 29.62 -9.40 5.48
C MET A 415 28.90 -8.58 4.42
N LYS A 416 29.39 -7.36 4.18
CA LYS A 416 28.96 -6.52 3.06
C LYS A 416 30.01 -6.57 1.96
N ALA A 417 29.64 -7.13 0.81
CA ALA A 417 30.48 -7.11 -0.38
C ALA A 417 30.19 -5.82 -1.16
N THR A 418 31.19 -4.96 -1.29
CA THR A 418 31.10 -3.74 -2.10
C THR A 418 31.93 -3.93 -3.37
N PRO A 419 31.32 -4.00 -4.57
CA PRO A 419 32.08 -4.05 -5.81
C PRO A 419 32.79 -2.71 -6.03
N GLY A 420 34.01 -2.76 -6.55
CA GLY A 420 34.81 -1.56 -6.74
C GLY A 420 36.24 -1.86 -7.14
N PHE A 421 37.08 -0.84 -7.06
CA PHE A 421 38.45 -0.84 -7.56
C PHE A 421 39.40 -0.51 -6.41
N LEU A 422 40.45 -1.30 -6.28
CA LEU A 422 41.52 -1.06 -5.32
C LEU A 422 42.68 -0.35 -6.03
N PHE A 423 42.99 0.86 -5.57
CA PHE A 423 44.19 1.57 -5.97
C PHE A 423 45.31 1.25 -4.98
N LYS A 424 46.45 0.81 -5.50
CA LYS A 424 47.65 0.42 -4.76
C LYS A 424 48.89 0.90 -5.51
N GLU A 425 50.05 0.80 -4.85
CA GLU A 425 51.38 1.05 -5.47
C GLU A 425 51.57 2.51 -5.94
N PHE A 426 51.29 3.48 -5.06
CA PHE A 426 51.62 4.89 -5.32
C PHE A 426 53.11 5.17 -5.15
N GLU A 427 53.71 5.88 -6.11
CA GLU A 427 55.12 6.27 -6.08
C GLU A 427 55.41 7.22 -4.92
N ASN A 428 54.54 8.21 -4.70
CA ASN A 428 54.72 9.27 -3.72
C ASN A 428 53.57 9.35 -2.70
N GLN A 429 53.93 9.65 -1.44
CA GLN A 429 52.95 9.86 -0.36
C GLN A 429 51.99 11.03 -0.67
N LYS A 430 52.50 12.11 -1.28
CA LYS A 430 51.69 13.27 -1.71
C LYS A 430 50.71 12.92 -2.84
N GLU A 431 51.07 11.98 -3.70
CA GLU A 431 50.19 11.53 -4.78
C GLU A 431 49.04 10.70 -4.24
N TYR A 432 49.35 9.77 -3.32
CA TYR A 432 48.35 9.01 -2.56
C TYR A 432 47.38 9.95 -1.82
N GLU A 433 47.89 10.89 -1.02
CA GLU A 433 47.06 11.82 -0.24
C GLU A 433 46.20 12.72 -1.14
N GLY A 434 46.75 13.18 -2.27
CA GLY A 434 45.99 13.98 -3.23
C GLY A 434 44.88 13.18 -3.91
N CYS A 435 45.14 11.93 -4.32
CA CYS A 435 44.13 11.07 -4.94
C CYS A 435 43.07 10.61 -3.94
N ALA A 436 43.47 10.32 -2.70
CA ALA A 436 42.55 9.94 -1.63
C ALA A 436 41.62 11.11 -1.24
N LYS A 437 42.16 12.34 -1.15
CA LYS A 437 41.34 13.56 -0.91
C LYS A 437 40.36 13.80 -2.04
N TYR A 438 40.80 13.68 -3.29
CA TYR A 438 39.92 13.82 -4.44
C TYR A 438 38.82 12.75 -4.48
N ALA A 439 39.14 11.50 -4.11
CA ALA A 439 38.16 10.42 -3.98
C ALA A 439 37.10 10.71 -2.90
N ASP A 440 37.53 11.33 -1.79
CA ASP A 440 36.68 11.71 -0.65
C ASP A 440 35.76 12.88 -1.01
N GLU A 441 36.29 13.91 -1.69
CA GLU A 441 35.52 15.06 -2.17
C GLU A 441 34.42 14.68 -3.17
N ILE A 442 34.66 13.67 -4.01
CA ILE A 442 33.68 13.13 -4.95
C ILE A 442 32.70 12.16 -4.26
N GLY A 443 33.03 11.66 -3.07
CA GLY A 443 32.21 10.70 -2.33
C GLY A 443 32.25 9.27 -2.88
N VAL A 444 33.34 8.89 -3.57
CA VAL A 444 33.52 7.54 -4.13
C VAL A 444 34.43 6.64 -3.28
N LEU A 445 35.11 7.20 -2.28
CA LEU A 445 36.01 6.50 -1.36
C LEU A 445 35.23 5.63 -0.35
N VAL A 446 35.54 4.34 -0.28
CA VAL A 446 34.90 3.39 0.66
C VAL A 446 35.83 2.98 1.79
N TRP A 447 37.11 2.79 1.48
CA TRP A 447 38.10 2.34 2.45
C TRP A 447 39.47 2.91 2.09
N LYS A 448 40.28 3.22 3.10
CA LYS A 448 41.67 3.65 2.92
C LYS A 448 42.58 3.02 3.97
N SER A 449 43.84 2.83 3.61
CA SER A 449 44.91 2.43 4.52
C SER A 449 46.14 3.27 4.22
N ASP A 450 46.39 4.25 5.08
CA ASP A 450 47.53 5.17 4.96
C ASP A 450 48.86 4.44 5.14
N ALA A 451 48.90 3.42 6.00
CA ALA A 451 50.11 2.61 6.25
C ALA A 451 50.57 1.82 5.02
N LYS A 452 49.63 1.36 4.19
CA LYS A 452 49.92 0.59 2.97
C LYS A 452 49.84 1.43 1.70
N ARG A 453 49.43 2.71 1.80
CA ARG A 453 49.13 3.61 0.67
C ARG A 453 48.16 2.96 -0.32
N MET A 454 47.03 2.47 0.18
CA MET A 454 46.00 1.86 -0.67
C MET A 454 44.64 2.42 -0.32
N PHE A 455 43.77 2.56 -1.31
CA PHE A 455 42.39 2.93 -1.08
C PHE A 455 41.45 2.24 -2.06
N PHE A 456 40.22 2.01 -1.64
CA PHE A 456 39.17 1.34 -2.39
C PHE A 456 38.08 2.34 -2.75
N VAL A 457 37.67 2.34 -4.03
CA VAL A 457 36.62 3.22 -4.56
C VAL A 457 35.54 2.43 -5.27
N THR A 458 34.31 2.95 -5.26
CA THR A 458 33.18 2.35 -6.01
C THR A 458 33.29 2.59 -7.52
N ARG A 459 33.69 3.80 -7.93
CA ARG A 459 33.80 4.22 -9.34
C ARG A 459 35.19 4.78 -9.61
N HIS A 460 35.79 4.42 -10.75
CA HIS A 460 37.18 4.78 -11.07
C HIS A 460 37.33 5.81 -12.20
N GLU A 461 36.28 6.12 -12.97
CA GLU A 461 36.38 6.92 -14.20
C GLU A 461 36.90 8.35 -13.94
N GLN A 462 36.22 9.08 -13.05
CA GLN A 462 36.60 10.44 -12.68
C GLN A 462 37.98 10.51 -12.04
N LEU A 463 38.33 9.48 -11.27
CA LEU A 463 39.61 9.40 -10.59
C LEU A 463 40.76 9.09 -11.56
N ARG A 464 40.51 8.24 -12.56
CA ARG A 464 41.44 7.97 -13.66
C ARG A 464 41.70 9.22 -14.49
N ASP A 465 40.66 9.99 -14.80
CA ASP A 465 40.79 11.20 -15.62
C ASP A 465 41.54 12.30 -14.86
N HIS A 466 41.32 12.42 -13.55
CA HIS A 466 42.11 13.28 -12.68
C HIS A 466 43.60 12.86 -12.64
N ILE A 467 43.90 11.57 -12.47
CA ILE A 467 45.30 11.06 -12.50
C ILE A 467 45.96 11.34 -13.86
N LYS A 468 45.24 11.12 -14.97
CA LYS A 468 45.75 11.41 -16.32
C LYS A 468 46.04 12.90 -16.51
N SER A 469 45.15 13.78 -16.06
CA SER A 469 45.34 15.24 -16.16
C SER A 469 46.56 15.73 -15.37
N ARG A 470 46.91 15.03 -14.29
CA ARG A 470 48.02 15.36 -13.40
C ARG A 470 49.36 14.78 -13.84
N LYS A 471 49.36 13.71 -14.65
CA LYS A 471 50.56 13.16 -15.32
C LYS A 471 50.88 13.85 -16.65
N ALA A 472 49.90 14.52 -17.26
CA ALA A 472 50.07 15.30 -18.50
C ALA A 472 50.59 16.73 -18.24
N LYS A 473 50.55 17.19 -16.98
CA LYS A 473 51.26 18.39 -16.49
C LYS A 473 52.55 17.95 -15.83
#